data_AF-A0A0F9WNA3-F1
#
_entry.id   AF-A0A0F9WNA3-F1
#
_cell.length_a   1.000
_cell.length_b   1.000
_cell.length_c   1.000
_cell.angle_alpha   90.00
_cell.angle_beta   90.00
_cell.angle_gamma   90.00
#
_symmetry.space_group_name_H-M   'P 1'
#
loop_
_entity.id
_entity.type
_entity.pdbx_description
1 polymer ?
#
loop_
_entity_poly.entity_id
_entity_poly.type
_entity_poly.pdbx_seq_one_letter_code
_entity_poly.pdbx_strand_id
1 'polypeptide(L)' 'MSVKNYNKFKSECITCKIKFDIWVSMSSFSLEQETIIKRNFYYHCPTCRVIEEFKGQ' A
#
# COMPACT_ATOMS: atom_id res chain seq x y z
N MET A 1 -0.63 25.76 -11.49
CA MET A 1 0.17 25.22 -10.37
C MET A 1 -0.70 25.16 -9.12
N SER A 2 -1.11 23.96 -8.70
CA SER A 2 -1.44 23.67 -7.29
C SER A 2 -1.26 22.17 -7.07
N VAL A 3 -0.09 21.83 -6.57
CA VAL A 3 0.26 20.53 -5.99
C VAL A 3 -0.61 20.36 -4.74
N LYS A 4 -1.15 19.15 -4.48
CA LYS A 4 -1.64 18.61 -3.17
C LYS A 4 -3.09 18.09 -3.17
N ASN A 5 -3.40 17.05 -3.93
CA ASN A 5 -4.55 16.18 -3.63
C ASN A 5 -4.08 14.74 -3.44
N TYR A 6 -2.99 14.50 -2.69
CA TYR A 6 -2.57 13.15 -2.34
C TYR A 6 -2.29 13.07 -0.85
N ASN A 7 -2.83 12.05 -0.18
CA ASN A 7 -2.40 11.64 1.14
C ASN A 7 -1.20 10.70 1.00
N LYS A 8 -0.17 10.90 1.82
CA LYS A 8 1.04 10.08 1.83
C LYS A 8 1.14 9.34 3.15
N PHE A 9 1.37 8.04 3.10
CA PHE A 9 1.72 7.26 4.28
C PHE A 9 2.81 6.24 3.98
N LYS A 10 3.54 5.88 5.03
CA LYS A 10 4.62 4.90 4.98
C LYS A 10 4.09 3.54 5.41
N SER A 11 4.53 2.50 4.72
CA SER A 11 4.27 1.11 5.10
C SER A 11 5.54 0.27 4.92
N GLU A 12 5.66 -0.80 5.69
CA GLU A 12 6.74 -1.79 5.58
C GLU A 12 6.10 -3.16 5.34
N CYS A 13 6.57 -3.87 4.32
CA CYS A 13 6.09 -5.23 4.07
C CYS A 13 6.68 -6.20 5.09
N ILE A 14 5.84 -6.97 5.77
CA ILE A 14 6.32 -7.92 6.80
C ILE A 14 7.20 -9.04 6.21
N THR A 15 6.95 -9.45 4.96
CA THR A 15 7.66 -10.53 4.26
C THR A 15 9.07 -10.12 3.80
N CYS A 16 9.18 -9.04 3.03
CA CYS A 16 10.47 -8.63 2.44
C CYS A 16 11.16 -7.47 3.16
N LYS A 17 10.53 -6.88 4.20
CA LYS A 17 11.04 -5.75 5.00
C LYS A 17 11.33 -4.47 4.20
N ILE A 18 10.87 -4.39 2.95
CA ILE A 18 10.98 -3.19 2.13
C ILE A 18 9.98 -2.14 2.60
N LYS A 19 10.44 -0.89 2.69
CA LYS A 19 9.63 0.29 3.05
C LYS A 19 9.09 0.96 1.80
N PHE A 20 7.82 1.31 1.82
CA PHE A 20 7.10 1.93 0.71
C PHE A 20 6.50 3.27 1.13
N ASP A 21 6.64 4.25 0.24
CA ASP A 21 5.90 5.50 0.29
C ASP A 21 4.65 5.33 -0.58
N ILE A 22 3.48 5.24 0.05
CA ILE A 22 2.20 5.07 -0.63
C ILE A 22 1.53 6.44 -0.76
N TRP A 23 1.12 6.77 -1.97
CA TRP A 23 0.48 8.03 -2.33
C TRP A 23 -0.94 7.73 -2.83
N VAL A 24 -1.95 8.23 -2.13
CA VAL A 24 -3.36 8.00 -2.46
C VAL A 24 -4.01 9.32 -2.80
N SER A 25 -4.70 9.38 -3.94
CA SER A 25 -5.41 10.60 -4.32
C SER A 25 -6.51 10.93 -3.33
N MET A 26 -6.53 12.17 -2.83
CA MET A 26 -7.55 12.70 -1.94
C MET A 26 -8.94 12.75 -2.58
N SER A 27 -9.01 12.79 -3.92
CA SER A 27 -10.28 12.73 -4.67
C SER A 27 -11.05 11.42 -4.45
N SER A 28 -10.37 10.40 -3.93
CA SER A 28 -10.93 9.07 -3.71
C SER A 28 -10.51 8.55 -2.34
N PHE A 29 -10.33 9.45 -1.36
CA PHE A 29 -9.79 9.10 -0.05
C PHE A 29 -10.89 9.06 1.00
N SER A 30 -11.05 7.91 1.64
CA SER A 30 -11.73 7.76 2.93
C SER A 30 -10.79 7.17 3.98
N LEU A 31 -11.03 7.48 5.26
CA LEU A 31 -10.26 6.90 6.38
C LEU A 31 -10.37 5.37 6.42
N GLU A 32 -11.50 4.82 5.98
CA GLU A 32 -11.72 3.39 5.83
C GLU A 32 -10.80 2.79 4.77
N GLN A 33 -10.69 3.42 3.60
CA GLN A 33 -9.78 2.97 2.53
C GLN A 33 -8.32 3.06 2.96
N GLU A 34 -7.92 4.10 3.69
CA GLU A 34 -6.56 4.18 4.23
C GLU A 34 -6.27 3.00 5.17
N THR A 35 -7.23 2.67 6.04
CA THR A 35 -7.11 1.55 6.98
C THR A 35 -7.00 0.22 6.25
N ILE A 36 -7.81 0.01 5.21
CA ILE A 36 -7.77 -1.19 4.36
C ILE A 36 -6.43 -1.29 3.63
N ILE A 37 -5.94 -0.21 3.02
CA ILE A 37 -4.67 -0.19 2.31
C ILE A 37 -3.53 -0.48 3.30
N LYS A 38 -3.48 0.20 4.44
CA LYS A 38 -2.46 -0.06 5.47
C LYS A 38 -2.45 -1.51 5.91
N ARG A 39 -3.62 -2.09 6.23
CA ARG A 39 -3.74 -3.48 6.69
C ARG A 39 -3.26 -4.48 5.63
N ASN A 40 -3.69 -4.31 4.38
CA ASN A 40 -3.36 -5.24 3.29
C ASN A 40 -1.90 -5.12 2.85
N PHE A 41 -1.39 -3.88 2.72
CA PHE A 41 -0.02 -3.62 2.28
C PHE A 41 1.02 -3.94 3.37
N TYR A 42 0.64 -3.86 4.64
CA TYR A 42 1.47 -4.30 5.76
C TYR A 42 1.75 -5.81 5.71
N TYR A 43 0.73 -6.59 5.35
CA TYR A 43 0.86 -8.05 5.22
C TYR A 43 1.71 -8.45 4.02
N HIS A 44 1.34 -8.01 2.80
CA HIS A 44 2.14 -8.29 1.61
C HIS A 44 2.22 -7.05 0.73
N CYS A 45 3.44 -6.68 0.33
CA CYS A 45 3.57 -5.77 -0.81
C CYS A 45 3.06 -6.47 -2.09
N PRO A 46 2.65 -5.72 -3.11
CA PRO A 46 2.15 -6.28 -4.36
C PRO A 46 3.09 -7.34 -4.95
N THR A 47 4.40 -7.11 -4.91
CA THR A 47 5.40 -8.06 -5.38
C THR A 47 5.40 -9.36 -4.59
N CYS A 48 5.42 -9.30 -3.25
CA CYS A 48 5.40 -10.49 -2.41
C CYS A 48 4.11 -11.29 -2.57
N ARG A 49 2.97 -10.60 -2.71
CA ARG A 49 1.68 -11.23 -2.97
C ARG A 49 1.69 -12.01 -4.29
N VAL A 50 2.19 -11.39 -5.37
CA VAL A 50 2.31 -12.06 -6.67
C VAL A 50 3.23 -13.27 -6.59
N ILE A 51 4.37 -13.16 -5.89
CA ILE A 51 5.29 -14.31 -5.70
C ILE A 51 4.62 -15.47 -4.95
N GLU A 52 3.81 -15.19 -3.93
CA GLU A 52 3.04 -16.23 -3.23
C GLU A 52 2.00 -16.89 -4.13
N GLU A 53 1.26 -16.10 -4.91
CA GLU A 53 0.30 -16.62 -5.89
C GLU A 53 0.97 -17.54 -6.93
N PHE A 54 2.19 -17.23 -7.37
CA PHE A 54 2.98 -18.09 -8.25
C PHE A 54 3.53 -19.35 -7.58
N LYS A 55 3.86 -19.31 -6.28
CA LYS A 55 4.35 -20.48 -5.53
C LYS A 55 3.24 -21.46 -5.16
N GLY A 56 1.99 -21.01 -5.17
CA GLY A 56 0.81 -21.84 -4.91
C GLY A 56 0.29 -22.62 -6.13
N GLN A 57 0.90 -22.44 -7.30
CA GLN A 57 0.67 -23.23 -8.52
C GLN A 57 1.73 -24.32 -8.66
#